data_AF-A0A1I2L1D3-F1
#
_entry.id   AF-A0A1I2L1D3-F1
#
_cell.length_a   1.000
_cell.length_b   1.000
_cell.length_c   1.000
_cell.angle_alpha   90.00
_cell.angle_beta   90.00
_cell.angle_gamma   90.00
#
_symmetry.space_group_name_H-M   'P 1'
#
loop_
_entity.id
_entity.type
_entity.pdbx_description
1 polymer ?
#
loop_
_entity_poly.entity_id
_entity_poly.type
_entity_poly.pdbx_seq_one_letter_code
_entity_poly.pdbx_strand_id
1 'polypeptide(L)'
;MLSYARLMLALTGETGQPVRTADGTTVGHLRDLTARIGSPHPVVHRLLVGTRHRATHLVPWSEVASFERSGVQLRDAEPISAYADGFELGDDELLLVRDVLDTQIVDVVGHRLARVADVLLTRLPDQRLEVAAVDVGMGAVCRRLGLRLLGERLPERAVDWRDLHLTSSRGHLVQLATTAAAVHRLDARGLAELLTRLDVDSATDVLRTVGPERAANAVAATHPDVGGRLMLALGSEDAGRVLDQLPEEAGHHYRHVLRSRSPLTRRRFFRLRGWRTHRPRHLGRRPGGNHGNHGDQRNHGDHGDQRGPREDGAP
;
A
#
# COMPACT_ATOMS: atom_id res chain seq x y z
N MET A 1 -10.72 23.17 11.20
CA MET A 1 -9.84 23.70 10.12
C MET A 1 -8.42 23.61 10.63
N LEU A 2 -7.60 22.69 10.08
CA LEU A 2 -6.22 22.51 10.54
C LEU A 2 -5.48 23.83 10.32
N SER A 3 -5.08 24.49 11.42
CA SER A 3 -4.49 25.84 11.44
C SER A 3 -3.12 25.96 10.74
N TYR A 4 -2.69 24.91 10.04
CA TYR A 4 -1.35 24.73 9.49
C TYR A 4 -1.28 24.74 7.96
N ALA A 5 -2.40 24.96 7.25
CA ALA A 5 -2.46 24.85 5.79
C ALA A 5 -1.37 25.63 5.03
N ARG A 6 -0.81 26.69 5.62
CA ARG A 6 0.24 27.52 5.02
C ARG A 6 1.68 26.97 5.13
N LEU A 7 1.90 25.91 5.91
CA LEU A 7 3.22 25.27 6.13
C LEU A 7 3.29 23.83 5.61
N MET A 8 2.21 23.32 5.01
CA MET A 8 2.15 21.94 4.52
C MET A 8 2.75 21.82 3.12
N LEU A 9 3.54 20.77 2.90
CA LEU A 9 4.06 20.38 1.60
C LEU A 9 3.08 19.38 0.96
N ALA A 10 2.78 19.55 -0.32
CA ALA A 10 2.01 18.59 -1.08
C ALA A 10 2.97 17.60 -1.76
N LEU A 11 2.81 16.30 -1.51
CA LEU A 11 3.71 15.26 -2.01
C LEU A 11 3.93 15.38 -3.52
N THR A 12 2.88 15.65 -4.30
CA THR A 12 3.06 15.77 -5.76
C THR A 12 3.94 16.93 -6.19
N GLY A 13 4.01 18.00 -5.40
CA GLY A 13 4.92 19.12 -5.62
C GLY A 13 6.38 18.81 -5.30
N GLU A 14 6.62 17.78 -4.48
CA GLU A 14 7.96 17.37 -4.09
C GLU A 14 8.52 16.26 -5.02
N THR A 15 7.66 15.41 -5.58
CA THR A 15 8.09 14.39 -6.55
C THR A 15 8.69 15.02 -7.82
N GLY A 16 9.70 14.37 -8.39
CA GLY A 16 10.41 14.83 -9.58
C GLY A 16 11.57 15.78 -9.32
N GLN A 17 11.72 16.29 -8.09
CA GLN A 17 12.87 17.08 -7.68
C GLN A 17 14.19 16.30 -7.82
N PRO A 18 15.30 16.96 -8.18
CA PRO A 18 16.61 16.31 -8.26
C PRO A 18 17.08 15.91 -6.86
N VAL A 19 17.69 14.74 -6.77
CA VAL A 19 18.40 14.26 -5.57
C VAL A 19 19.89 14.29 -5.86
N ARG A 20 20.64 15.02 -5.03
CA ARG A 20 22.07 15.29 -5.23
C ARG A 20 22.89 14.77 -4.07
N THR A 21 24.07 14.22 -4.36
CA THR A 21 25.12 13.94 -3.36
C THR A 21 25.72 15.22 -2.81
N ALA A 22 26.47 15.13 -1.71
CA ALA A 22 27.09 16.26 -1.02
C ALA A 22 27.93 17.17 -1.92
N ASP A 23 28.59 16.60 -2.93
CA ASP A 23 29.39 17.30 -3.96
C ASP A 23 28.56 18.00 -5.05
N GLY A 24 27.23 17.86 -5.02
CA GLY A 24 26.28 18.45 -5.97
C GLY A 24 25.95 17.57 -7.18
N THR A 25 26.56 16.38 -7.29
CA THR A 25 26.32 15.43 -8.37
C THR A 25 24.88 14.89 -8.31
N THR A 26 24.18 14.86 -9.44
CA THR A 26 22.78 14.38 -9.47
C THR A 26 22.73 12.85 -9.53
N VAL A 27 22.14 12.24 -8.50
CA VAL A 27 21.90 10.79 -8.42
C VAL A 27 20.69 10.37 -9.27
N GLY A 28 19.66 11.21 -9.28
CA GLY A 28 18.39 10.95 -9.94
C GLY A 28 17.34 11.93 -9.48
N HIS A 29 16.07 11.52 -9.51
CA HIS A 29 14.97 12.34 -9.03
C HIS A 29 14.16 11.59 -7.97
N LEU A 30 13.54 12.34 -7.06
CA LEU A 30 12.60 11.80 -6.09
C LEU A 30 11.39 11.22 -6.83
N ARG A 31 11.10 9.94 -6.61
CA ARG A 31 9.98 9.22 -7.23
C ARG A 31 8.86 8.96 -6.26
N ASP A 32 9.20 8.70 -5.02
CA ASP A 32 8.24 8.39 -3.97
C ASP A 32 8.91 8.59 -2.60
N LEU A 33 8.09 8.67 -1.57
CA LEU A 33 8.50 8.67 -0.17
C LEU A 33 7.88 7.46 0.51
N THR A 34 8.66 6.81 1.36
CA THR A 34 8.13 5.77 2.24
C THR A 34 7.71 6.35 3.58
N ALA A 35 6.70 5.77 4.23
CA ALA A 35 6.31 6.13 5.58
C ALA A 35 6.03 4.88 6.42
N ARG A 36 6.44 4.90 7.69
CA ARG A 36 6.18 3.80 8.65
C ARG A 36 4.91 4.06 9.46
N ILE A 37 4.02 3.07 9.47
CA ILE A 37 2.68 3.15 10.04
C ILE A 37 2.71 2.57 11.46
N GLY A 38 3.30 3.32 12.39
CA GLY A 38 3.37 2.98 13.81
C GLY A 38 2.80 4.05 14.74
N SER A 39 2.47 5.23 14.20
CA SER A 39 2.02 6.40 14.94
C SER A 39 0.73 6.96 14.31
N PRO A 40 -0.04 7.78 15.06
CA PRO A 40 -1.22 8.46 14.52
C PRO A 40 -0.94 9.29 13.26
N HIS A 41 0.27 9.84 13.16
CA HIS A 41 0.79 10.50 11.97
C HIS A 41 2.13 9.85 11.59
N PRO A 42 2.19 9.09 10.48
CA PRO A 42 3.39 8.40 10.03
C PRO A 42 4.52 9.36 9.68
N VAL A 43 5.74 8.99 10.05
CA VAL A 43 6.94 9.74 9.64
C VAL A 43 7.53 9.13 8.38
N VAL A 44 7.96 9.99 7.47
CA VAL A 44 8.68 9.60 6.26
C VAL A 44 10.00 8.94 6.64
N HIS A 45 10.23 7.74 6.09
CA HIS A 45 11.34 6.90 6.49
C HIS A 45 12.49 6.87 5.47
N ARG A 46 12.17 6.81 4.18
CA ARG A 46 13.12 6.65 3.07
C ARG A 46 12.61 7.32 1.79
N LEU A 47 13.54 7.71 0.93
CA LEU A 47 13.30 8.31 -0.38
C LEU A 47 13.50 7.24 -1.45
N LEU A 48 12.50 7.06 -2.32
CA LEU A 48 12.67 6.27 -3.53
C LEU A 48 13.20 7.20 -4.62
N VAL A 49 14.41 6.94 -5.10
CA VAL A 49 15.11 7.77 -6.09
C VAL A 49 15.22 7.01 -7.41
N GLY A 50 15.09 7.71 -8.54
CA GLY A 50 15.26 7.07 -9.84
C GLY A 50 15.08 7.95 -11.06
N THR A 51 15.14 7.32 -12.22
CA THR A 51 14.76 7.92 -13.50
C THR A 51 13.26 7.86 -13.69
N ARG A 52 12.73 8.50 -14.74
CA ARG A 52 11.28 8.54 -15.01
C ARG A 52 10.64 7.16 -15.10
N HIS A 53 11.43 6.16 -15.50
CA HIS A 53 10.95 4.81 -15.80
C HIS A 53 11.43 3.75 -14.82
N ARG A 54 12.44 4.04 -13.99
CA ARG A 54 13.09 3.05 -13.13
C ARG A 54 13.53 3.65 -11.81
N ALA A 55 13.09 3.04 -10.71
CA ALA A 55 13.69 3.26 -9.39
C ALA A 55 15.10 2.69 -9.39
N THR A 56 16.04 3.46 -8.84
CA THR A 56 17.46 3.10 -8.79
C THR A 56 18.02 3.05 -7.39
N HIS A 57 17.48 3.83 -6.44
CA HIS A 57 17.94 3.78 -5.05
C HIS A 57 16.78 3.91 -4.06
N LEU A 58 16.94 3.35 -2.87
CA LEU A 58 16.02 3.53 -1.73
C LEU A 58 16.81 4.05 -0.53
N VAL A 59 16.84 5.36 -0.39
CA VAL A 59 17.76 6.08 0.51
C VAL A 59 17.09 6.38 1.84
N PRO A 60 17.64 5.96 3.00
CA PRO A 60 17.10 6.31 4.31
C PRO A 60 17.03 7.83 4.53
N TRP A 61 16.03 8.30 5.29
CA TRP A 61 15.91 9.71 5.63
C TRP A 61 17.13 10.24 6.43
N SER A 62 17.84 9.36 7.15
CA SER A 62 19.08 9.75 7.85
C SER A 62 20.12 10.38 6.93
N GLU A 63 20.15 9.95 5.66
CA GLU A 63 21.08 10.46 4.65
C GLU A 63 20.67 11.81 4.06
N VAL A 64 19.50 12.34 4.42
CA VAL A 64 19.02 13.62 3.91
C VAL A 64 19.62 14.76 4.73
N ALA A 65 20.43 15.60 4.08
CA ALA A 65 20.99 16.82 4.65
C ALA A 65 19.97 17.97 4.61
N SER A 66 19.29 18.13 3.47
CA SER A 66 18.20 19.10 3.30
C SER A 66 17.16 18.61 2.29
N PHE A 67 15.92 19.05 2.48
CA PHE A 67 14.79 18.74 1.63
C PHE A 67 14.08 20.04 1.28
N GLU A 68 14.38 20.63 0.13
CA GLU A 68 13.90 21.95 -0.27
C GLU A 68 13.22 21.90 -1.64
N ARG A 69 12.44 22.95 -1.98
CA ARG A 69 11.78 23.02 -3.30
C ARG A 69 12.75 22.97 -4.49
N SER A 70 14.01 23.34 -4.28
CA SER A 70 15.07 23.27 -5.29
C SER A 70 15.62 21.86 -5.51
N GLY A 71 15.39 20.93 -4.58
CA GLY A 71 15.95 19.59 -4.61
C GLY A 71 16.24 19.02 -3.22
N VAL A 72 16.57 17.73 -3.21
CA VAL A 72 17.03 17.01 -2.03
C VAL A 72 18.55 16.92 -2.06
N GLN A 73 19.19 17.31 -0.96
CA GLN A 73 20.63 17.19 -0.77
C GLN A 73 20.92 16.03 0.19
N LEU A 74 21.77 15.10 -0.23
CA LEU A 74 22.25 13.99 0.59
C LEU A 74 23.51 14.38 1.37
N ARG A 75 23.71 13.72 2.50
CA ARG A 75 24.93 13.80 3.32
C ARG A 75 26.08 13.05 2.63
N ASP A 76 27.30 13.36 3.07
CA ASP A 76 28.51 12.62 2.70
C ASP A 76 28.85 11.60 3.79
N ALA A 77 27.96 10.62 4.01
CA ALA A 77 28.12 9.61 5.06
C ALA A 77 28.37 8.23 4.45
N GLU A 78 27.47 7.77 3.58
CA GLU A 78 27.58 6.48 2.90
C GLU A 78 27.56 6.66 1.38
N PRO A 79 28.32 5.85 0.60
CA PRO A 79 28.25 5.87 -0.85
C PRO A 79 26.85 5.55 -1.34
N ILE A 80 26.34 6.31 -2.32
CA ILE A 80 24.98 6.14 -2.84
C ILE A 80 24.69 4.73 -3.38
N SER A 81 25.72 4.02 -3.85
CA SER A 81 25.64 2.64 -4.31
C SER A 81 25.19 1.65 -3.23
N ALA A 82 25.40 1.96 -1.95
CA ALA A 82 24.91 1.15 -0.83
C ALA A 82 23.37 1.03 -0.82
N TYR A 83 22.68 1.98 -1.46
CA TYR A 83 21.22 2.04 -1.53
C TYR A 83 20.66 1.62 -2.88
N ALA A 84 21.49 1.11 -3.80
CA ALA A 84 21.09 0.77 -5.16
C ALA A 84 20.33 -0.56 -5.27
N ASP A 85 20.52 -1.45 -4.30
CA ASP A 85 19.91 -2.77 -4.24
C ASP A 85 18.90 -2.87 -3.09
N GLY A 86 17.91 -3.76 -3.22
CA GLY A 86 16.92 -4.01 -2.17
C GLY A 86 15.84 -2.94 -2.01
N PHE A 87 14.82 -2.98 -2.88
CA PHE A 87 13.63 -2.11 -2.78
C PHE A 87 12.52 -2.68 -1.90
N GLU A 88 12.86 -3.57 -0.96
CA GLU A 88 11.88 -4.21 -0.08
C GLU A 88 11.42 -3.23 1.01
N LEU A 89 10.11 -3.21 1.22
CA LEU A 89 9.47 -2.40 2.25
C LEU A 89 9.28 -3.25 3.50
N GLY A 90 9.51 -2.66 4.67
CA GLY A 90 9.17 -3.31 5.94
C GLY A 90 7.66 -3.56 6.05
N ASP A 91 7.24 -4.49 6.89
CA ASP A 91 5.82 -4.86 7.02
C ASP A 91 4.93 -3.69 7.48
N ASP A 92 5.51 -2.72 8.19
CA ASP A 92 4.84 -1.50 8.67
C ASP A 92 4.98 -0.31 7.70
N GLU A 93 5.53 -0.51 6.51
CA GLU A 93 5.97 0.59 5.65
C GLU A 93 5.19 0.69 4.34
N LEU A 94 4.83 1.91 3.94
CA LEU A 94 4.11 2.20 2.70
C LEU A 94 4.95 3.05 1.76
N LEU A 95 4.64 3.01 0.47
CA LEU A 95 5.05 4.02 -0.50
C LEU A 95 3.88 5.01 -0.70
N LEU A 96 4.08 6.30 -0.47
CA LEU A 96 3.00 7.28 -0.44
C LEU A 96 2.38 7.53 -1.83
N VAL A 97 3.20 7.61 -2.89
CA VAL A 97 2.68 7.74 -4.27
C VAL A 97 2.00 6.45 -4.70
N ARG A 98 2.61 5.29 -4.44
CA ARG A 98 2.04 3.99 -4.88
C ARG A 98 0.77 3.59 -4.12
N ASP A 99 0.78 3.71 -2.80
CA ASP A 99 -0.20 3.09 -1.91
C ASP A 99 -1.25 4.08 -1.37
N VAL A 100 -1.04 5.39 -1.53
CA VAL A 100 -1.95 6.42 -0.99
C VAL A 100 -2.46 7.35 -2.10
N LEU A 101 -1.58 7.93 -2.90
CA LEU A 101 -1.97 8.86 -3.94
C LEU A 101 -2.91 8.21 -4.97
N ASP A 102 -3.95 8.93 -5.39
CA ASP A 102 -4.91 8.46 -6.39
C ASP A 102 -5.65 7.16 -6.01
N THR A 103 -5.58 6.76 -4.73
CA THR A 103 -6.33 5.63 -4.18
C THR A 103 -7.59 6.09 -3.48
N GLN A 104 -8.50 5.14 -3.24
CA GLN A 104 -9.67 5.38 -2.42
C GLN A 104 -9.31 5.26 -0.94
N ILE A 105 -9.99 6.07 -0.13
CA ILE A 105 -9.91 6.06 1.33
C ILE A 105 -11.31 6.19 1.90
N VAL A 106 -11.54 5.61 3.08
CA VAL A 106 -12.73 5.86 3.87
C VAL A 106 -12.39 6.97 4.87
N ASP A 107 -13.04 8.13 4.74
CA ASP A 107 -13.06 9.16 5.78
C ASP A 107 -13.99 8.66 6.89
N VAL A 108 -13.39 8.26 8.00
CA VAL A 108 -14.06 7.58 9.10
C VAL A 108 -14.96 8.55 9.84
N VAL A 109 -14.50 9.78 10.08
CA VAL A 109 -15.26 10.84 10.78
C VAL A 109 -16.33 11.43 9.87
N GLY A 110 -15.99 11.69 8.62
CA GLY A 110 -16.90 12.26 7.63
C GLY A 110 -17.83 11.24 6.96
N HIS A 111 -17.77 9.97 7.38
CA HIS A 111 -18.57 8.85 6.89
C HIS A 111 -18.71 8.82 5.37
N ARG A 112 -17.59 8.93 4.63
CA ARG A 112 -17.62 8.94 3.15
C ARG A 112 -16.43 8.23 2.54
N LEU A 113 -16.64 7.65 1.37
CA LEU A 113 -15.55 7.23 0.50
C LEU A 113 -15.04 8.44 -0.27
N ALA A 114 -13.73 8.60 -0.32
CA ALA A 114 -13.08 9.68 -1.04
C ALA A 114 -11.88 9.16 -1.83
N ARG A 115 -11.39 9.96 -2.77
CA ARG A 115 -10.16 9.66 -3.50
C ARG A 115 -9.09 10.65 -3.08
N VAL A 116 -7.89 10.16 -2.78
CA VAL A 116 -6.76 11.00 -2.42
C VAL A 116 -6.25 11.72 -3.66
N ALA A 117 -6.32 13.04 -3.62
CA ALA A 117 -5.79 13.92 -4.63
C ALA A 117 -4.37 14.37 -4.29
N ASP A 118 -3.99 14.46 -3.01
CA ASP A 118 -2.60 14.65 -2.59
C ASP A 118 -2.35 14.15 -1.16
N VAL A 119 -1.09 13.91 -0.84
CA VAL A 119 -0.64 13.64 0.54
C VAL A 119 -0.02 14.91 1.08
N LEU A 120 -0.51 15.36 2.23
CA LEU A 120 -0.09 16.60 2.87
C LEU A 120 0.91 16.27 3.98
N LEU A 121 2.13 16.78 3.80
CA LEU A 121 3.26 16.56 4.68
C LEU A 121 3.51 17.82 5.52
N THR A 122 3.94 17.64 6.76
CA THR A 122 4.45 18.71 7.62
C THR A 122 5.89 18.42 8.01
N ARG A 123 6.66 19.47 8.32
CA ARG A 123 8.01 19.32 8.86
C ARG A 123 7.94 19.24 10.38
N LEU A 124 8.61 18.24 10.93
CA LEU A 124 8.90 18.10 12.35
C LEU A 124 10.07 19.02 12.76
N PRO A 125 10.26 19.28 14.07
CA PRO A 125 11.39 20.10 14.55
C PRO A 125 12.77 19.59 14.13
N ASP A 126 12.91 18.27 13.96
CA ASP A 126 14.13 17.58 13.51
C ASP A 126 14.27 17.55 11.97
N GLN A 127 13.49 18.35 11.24
CA GLN A 127 13.43 18.44 9.78
C GLN A 127 12.87 17.20 9.06
N ARG A 128 12.47 16.13 9.78
CA ARG A 128 11.79 15.01 9.14
C ARG A 128 10.40 15.41 8.67
N LEU A 129 9.91 14.70 7.65
CA LEU A 129 8.56 14.88 7.16
C LEU A 129 7.60 13.91 7.85
N GLU A 130 6.46 14.43 8.28
CA GLU A 130 5.36 13.66 8.85
C GLU A 130 4.14 13.78 7.93
N VAL A 131 3.43 12.68 7.73
CA VAL A 131 2.17 12.64 7.00
C VAL A 131 1.06 13.12 7.91
N ALA A 132 0.62 14.36 7.70
CA ALA A 132 -0.39 14.99 8.53
C ALA A 132 -1.81 14.67 8.03
N ALA A 133 -2.04 14.75 6.73
CA ALA A 133 -3.37 14.63 6.14
C ALA A 133 -3.31 14.18 4.68
N VAL A 134 -4.48 13.92 4.10
CA VAL A 134 -4.66 13.77 2.65
C VAL A 134 -5.62 14.84 2.15
N ASP A 135 -5.32 15.42 0.98
CA ASP A 135 -6.28 16.25 0.25
C ASP A 135 -7.22 15.31 -0.53
N VAL A 136 -8.53 15.44 -0.31
CA VAL A 136 -9.58 14.72 -1.05
C VAL A 136 -10.46 15.66 -1.88
N GLY A 137 -10.05 16.93 -2.02
CA GLY A 137 -10.72 17.93 -2.82
C GLY A 137 -10.57 17.70 -4.32
N MET A 138 -11.58 18.13 -5.09
CA MET A 138 -11.50 18.13 -6.55
C MET A 138 -10.52 19.19 -7.09
N GLY A 139 -10.10 20.15 -6.24
CA GLY A 139 -9.19 21.24 -6.64
C GLY A 139 -7.83 20.73 -7.13
N ALA A 140 -7.24 19.75 -6.45
CA ALA A 140 -6.00 19.12 -6.88
C ALA A 140 -6.14 18.36 -8.21
N VAL A 141 -7.28 17.69 -8.45
CA VAL A 141 -7.57 17.05 -9.74
C VAL A 141 -7.71 18.08 -10.86
N CYS A 142 -8.42 19.19 -10.62
CA CYS A 142 -8.54 20.29 -11.59
C CYS A 142 -7.18 20.93 -11.91
N ARG A 143 -6.31 21.13 -10.91
CA ARG A 143 -4.93 21.64 -11.12
C ARG A 143 -4.09 20.68 -11.97
N ARG A 144 -4.22 19.36 -11.77
CA ARG A 144 -3.53 18.33 -12.56
C ARG A 144 -4.02 18.25 -14.01
N LEU A 145 -5.27 18.62 -14.28
CA LEU A 145 -5.84 18.69 -15.63
C LEU A 145 -5.63 20.05 -16.32
N GLY A 146 -4.85 20.96 -15.72
CA GLY A 146 -4.55 22.28 -16.29
C GLY A 146 -5.60 23.37 -15.99
N LEU A 147 -6.63 23.08 -15.18
CA LEU A 147 -7.72 23.99 -14.84
C LEU A 147 -7.43 24.78 -13.54
N ARG A 148 -6.30 25.51 -13.50
CA ARG A 148 -5.82 26.19 -12.27
C ARG A 148 -6.84 27.15 -11.65
N LEU A 149 -7.49 28.00 -12.44
CA LEU A 149 -8.47 29.00 -11.98
C LEU A 149 -9.71 28.37 -11.29
N LEU A 150 -10.10 27.16 -11.70
CA LEU A 150 -11.21 26.41 -11.08
C LEU A 150 -10.73 25.69 -9.82
N GLY A 151 -9.49 25.19 -9.83
CA GLY A 151 -8.89 24.50 -8.69
C GLY A 151 -8.64 25.40 -7.48
N GLU A 152 -8.46 26.71 -7.66
CA GLU A 152 -8.27 27.70 -6.59
C GLU A 152 -9.60 28.12 -5.91
N ARG A 153 -10.75 27.87 -6.54
CA ARG A 153 -12.08 28.25 -6.02
C ARG A 153 -12.78 27.12 -5.26
N LEU A 154 -12.20 25.92 -5.26
CA LEU A 154 -12.79 24.75 -4.62
C LEU A 154 -12.31 24.64 -3.17
N PRO A 155 -13.20 24.33 -2.21
CA PRO A 155 -12.81 24.22 -0.80
C PRO A 155 -11.78 23.10 -0.63
N GLU A 156 -10.69 23.41 0.08
CA GLU A 156 -9.73 22.41 0.53
C GLU A 156 -10.45 21.44 1.47
N ARG A 157 -10.49 20.16 1.08
CA ARG A 157 -11.06 19.09 1.91
C ARG A 157 -9.92 18.19 2.32
N ALA A 158 -9.24 18.57 3.39
CA ALA A 158 -8.24 17.71 4.02
C ALA A 158 -8.93 16.71 4.96
N VAL A 159 -8.52 15.46 4.91
CA VAL A 159 -8.85 14.43 5.91
C VAL A 159 -7.58 14.13 6.68
N ASP A 160 -7.63 14.26 8.00
CA ASP A 160 -6.52 13.94 8.88
C ASP A 160 -6.11 12.47 8.71
N TRP A 161 -4.80 12.19 8.70
CA TRP A 161 -4.31 10.81 8.53
C TRP A 161 -4.86 9.86 9.58
N ARG A 162 -5.08 10.34 10.81
CA ARG A 162 -5.59 9.51 11.90
C ARG A 162 -7.03 9.07 11.68
N ASP A 163 -7.78 9.80 10.86
CA ASP A 163 -9.23 9.68 10.67
C ASP A 163 -9.61 9.03 9.32
N LEU A 164 -8.64 8.41 8.64
CA LEU A 164 -8.87 7.69 7.40
C LEU A 164 -8.50 6.21 7.49
N HIS A 165 -9.17 5.41 6.67
CA HIS A 165 -8.79 4.03 6.36
C HIS A 165 -8.38 3.92 4.90
N LEU A 166 -7.19 3.39 4.62
CA LEU A 166 -6.68 3.15 3.28
C LEU A 166 -7.36 1.92 2.67
N THR A 167 -7.77 2.02 1.40
CA THR A 167 -8.37 0.88 0.68
C THR A 167 -7.42 0.28 -0.36
N SER A 168 -6.18 0.78 -0.45
CA SER A 168 -5.14 0.12 -1.24
C SER A 168 -4.77 -1.20 -0.58
N SER A 169 -4.45 -2.24 -1.36
CA SER A 169 -4.21 -3.58 -0.82
C SER A 169 -3.12 -3.58 0.26
N ARG A 170 -2.02 -2.84 0.05
CA ARG A 170 -0.97 -2.71 1.06
C ARG A 170 -1.39 -1.77 2.20
N GLY A 171 -1.93 -0.59 1.89
CA GLY A 171 -2.32 0.38 2.90
C GLY A 171 -3.31 -0.19 3.92
N HIS A 172 -4.29 -0.95 3.44
CA HIS A 172 -5.26 -1.66 4.26
C HIS A 172 -4.59 -2.65 5.24
N LEU A 173 -3.75 -3.55 4.70
CA LEU A 173 -3.08 -4.59 5.51
C LEU A 173 -2.13 -3.99 6.53
N VAL A 174 -1.31 -3.01 6.12
CA VAL A 174 -0.34 -2.35 6.98
C VAL A 174 -1.04 -1.56 8.08
N GLN A 175 -2.16 -0.89 7.79
CA GLN A 175 -2.95 -0.24 8.82
C GLN A 175 -3.53 -1.25 9.80
N LEU A 176 -4.14 -2.35 9.35
CA LEU A 176 -4.70 -3.35 10.26
C LEU A 176 -3.65 -4.05 11.15
N ALA A 177 -2.41 -4.14 10.68
CA ALA A 177 -1.30 -4.68 11.47
C ALA A 177 -0.83 -3.74 12.59
N THR A 178 -1.28 -2.49 12.63
CA THR A 178 -0.86 -1.49 13.64
C THR A 178 -1.99 -1.10 14.59
N THR A 179 -1.64 -0.85 15.84
CA THR A 179 -2.58 -0.35 16.85
C THR A 179 -3.05 1.07 16.55
N ALA A 180 -2.35 1.81 15.69
CA ALA A 180 -2.69 3.16 15.30
C ALA A 180 -3.92 3.23 14.36
N ALA A 181 -4.36 2.12 13.77
CA ALA A 181 -5.49 2.13 12.86
C ALA A 181 -6.79 2.59 13.51
N ALA A 182 -7.60 3.33 12.75
CA ALA A 182 -8.86 3.88 13.20
C ALA A 182 -9.82 2.78 13.72
N VAL A 183 -9.77 1.57 13.16
CA VAL A 183 -10.62 0.42 13.53
C VAL A 183 -10.57 0.08 15.01
N HIS A 184 -9.45 0.32 15.69
CA HIS A 184 -9.30 0.02 17.12
C HIS A 184 -9.99 1.06 18.02
N ARG A 185 -10.23 2.27 17.50
CA ARG A 185 -10.85 3.37 18.25
C ARG A 185 -12.33 3.56 17.95
N LEU A 186 -12.83 2.99 16.86
CA LEU A 186 -14.22 3.11 16.48
C LEU A 186 -15.14 2.35 17.43
N ASP A 187 -16.32 2.91 17.67
CA ASP A 187 -17.42 2.20 18.32
C ASP A 187 -18.16 1.30 17.32
N ALA A 188 -19.19 0.58 17.78
CA ALA A 188 -19.95 -0.34 16.92
C ALA A 188 -20.54 0.36 15.69
N ARG A 189 -21.05 1.58 15.86
CA ARG A 189 -21.63 2.37 14.77
C ARG A 189 -20.56 2.83 13.77
N GLY A 190 -19.43 3.36 14.26
CA GLY A 190 -18.31 3.77 13.44
C GLY A 190 -17.72 2.61 12.64
N LEU A 191 -17.59 1.43 13.25
CA LEU A 191 -17.20 0.21 12.55
C LEU A 191 -18.24 -0.19 11.50
N ALA A 192 -19.54 -0.14 11.81
CA ALA A 192 -20.60 -0.45 10.84
C ALA A 192 -20.55 0.48 9.61
N GLU A 193 -20.32 1.78 9.82
CA GLU A 193 -20.13 2.76 8.75
C GLU A 193 -18.89 2.45 7.90
N LEU A 194 -17.76 2.11 8.54
CA LEU A 194 -16.55 1.70 7.82
C LEU A 194 -16.80 0.45 6.97
N LEU A 195 -17.33 -0.61 7.57
CA LEU A 195 -17.60 -1.90 6.92
C LEU A 195 -18.55 -1.76 5.72
N THR A 196 -19.52 -0.86 5.80
CA THR A 196 -20.47 -0.59 4.71
C THR A 196 -19.81 0.04 3.47
N ARG A 197 -18.65 0.69 3.65
CA ARG A 197 -17.91 1.39 2.57
C ARG A 197 -16.73 0.59 2.03
N LEU A 198 -16.32 -0.46 2.73
CA LEU A 198 -15.26 -1.36 2.28
C LEU A 198 -15.81 -2.41 1.31
N ASP A 199 -14.93 -2.94 0.46
CA ASP A 199 -15.23 -4.19 -0.23
C ASP A 199 -15.31 -5.34 0.77
N VAL A 200 -15.97 -6.43 0.37
CA VAL A 200 -16.28 -7.56 1.26
C VAL A 200 -15.01 -8.17 1.85
N ASP A 201 -13.93 -8.30 1.08
CA ASP A 201 -12.70 -8.94 1.56
C ASP A 201 -12.05 -8.04 2.62
N SER A 202 -11.85 -6.75 2.31
CA SER A 202 -11.34 -5.75 3.26
C SER A 202 -12.21 -5.66 4.52
N ALA A 203 -13.54 -5.71 4.39
CA ALA A 203 -14.44 -5.69 5.53
C ALA A 203 -14.28 -6.94 6.42
N THR A 204 -14.08 -8.13 5.84
CA THR A 204 -13.80 -9.34 6.63
C THR A 204 -12.47 -9.27 7.36
N ASP A 205 -11.44 -8.66 6.76
CA ASP A 205 -10.15 -8.45 7.41
C ASP A 205 -10.28 -7.51 8.63
N VAL A 206 -11.09 -6.44 8.52
CA VAL A 206 -11.44 -5.59 9.68
C VAL A 206 -12.13 -6.41 10.76
N LEU A 207 -13.14 -7.21 10.42
CA LEU A 207 -13.89 -8.02 11.39
C LEU A 207 -12.98 -9.00 12.16
N ARG A 208 -12.04 -9.66 11.47
CA ARG A 208 -11.04 -10.53 12.12
C ARG A 208 -10.14 -9.74 13.05
N THR A 209 -9.69 -8.56 12.60
CA THR A 209 -8.74 -7.71 13.35
C THR A 209 -9.34 -7.15 14.63
N VAL A 210 -10.62 -6.75 14.63
CA VAL A 210 -11.27 -6.20 15.83
C VAL A 210 -11.73 -7.25 16.83
N GLY A 211 -11.72 -8.53 16.45
CA GLY A 211 -12.15 -9.65 17.29
C GLY A 211 -13.67 -9.86 17.33
N PRO A 212 -14.12 -11.05 17.78
CA PRO A 212 -15.49 -11.52 17.59
C PRO A 212 -16.57 -10.67 18.28
N GLU A 213 -16.30 -10.18 19.49
CA GLU A 213 -17.24 -9.35 20.25
C GLU A 213 -17.51 -8.01 19.54
N ARG A 214 -16.44 -7.28 19.20
CA ARG A 214 -16.56 -6.00 18.48
C ARG A 214 -17.12 -6.20 17.07
N ALA A 215 -16.74 -7.28 16.40
CA ALA A 215 -17.29 -7.67 15.11
C ALA A 215 -18.80 -7.93 15.19
N ALA A 216 -19.28 -8.63 16.22
CA ALA A 216 -20.71 -8.89 16.42
C ALA A 216 -21.50 -7.59 16.62
N ASN A 217 -21.01 -6.71 17.50
CA ASN A 217 -21.64 -5.41 17.74
C ASN A 217 -21.66 -4.54 16.47
N ALA A 218 -20.57 -4.54 15.69
CA ALA A 218 -20.51 -3.81 14.43
C ALA A 218 -21.49 -4.40 13.39
N VAL A 219 -21.54 -5.73 13.23
CA VAL A 219 -22.46 -6.41 12.32
C VAL A 219 -23.92 -6.12 12.70
N ALA A 220 -24.26 -6.19 13.99
CA ALA A 220 -25.59 -5.85 14.49
C ALA A 220 -25.99 -4.38 14.21
N ALA A 221 -25.01 -3.47 14.17
CA ALA A 221 -25.22 -2.07 13.85
C ALA A 221 -25.26 -1.76 12.34
N THR A 222 -24.95 -2.72 11.46
CA THR A 222 -25.09 -2.56 10.01
C THR A 222 -26.53 -2.82 9.53
N HIS A 223 -26.84 -2.41 8.30
CA HIS A 223 -28.06 -2.88 7.65
C HIS A 223 -28.07 -4.42 7.54
N PRO A 224 -29.20 -5.11 7.79
CA PRO A 224 -29.26 -6.58 7.81
C PRO A 224 -28.65 -7.25 6.57
N ASP A 225 -28.89 -6.69 5.37
CA ASP A 225 -28.28 -7.19 4.13
C ASP A 225 -26.76 -7.06 4.09
N VAL A 226 -26.21 -5.96 4.63
CA VAL A 226 -24.76 -5.76 4.72
C VAL A 226 -24.18 -6.79 5.68
N GLY A 227 -24.72 -6.86 6.90
CA GLY A 227 -24.29 -7.83 7.91
C GLY A 227 -24.41 -9.27 7.40
N GLY A 228 -25.48 -9.61 6.69
CA GLY A 228 -25.68 -10.93 6.12
C GLY A 228 -24.61 -11.29 5.10
N ARG A 229 -24.25 -10.36 4.21
CA ARG A 229 -23.13 -10.54 3.26
C ARG A 229 -21.80 -10.73 3.97
N LEU A 230 -21.52 -9.95 5.02
CA LEU A 230 -20.29 -10.06 5.79
C LEU A 230 -20.21 -11.41 6.52
N MET A 231 -21.28 -11.82 7.20
CA MET A 231 -21.36 -13.12 7.87
C MET A 231 -21.21 -14.30 6.91
N LEU A 232 -21.70 -14.17 5.67
CA LEU A 232 -21.54 -15.19 4.63
C LEU A 232 -20.13 -15.22 4.01
N ALA A 233 -19.43 -14.10 4.04
CA ALA A 233 -18.06 -13.97 3.54
C ALA A 233 -17.02 -14.40 4.58
N LEU A 234 -17.33 -14.25 5.88
CA LEU A 234 -16.56 -14.86 6.94
C LEU A 234 -16.51 -16.39 6.76
N GLY A 235 -15.34 -16.97 7.07
CA GLY A 235 -15.21 -18.43 7.16
C GLY A 235 -16.14 -18.97 8.25
N SER A 236 -16.53 -20.25 8.16
CA SER A 236 -17.50 -20.82 9.10
C SER A 236 -17.05 -20.73 10.58
N GLU A 237 -15.76 -20.81 10.84
CA GLU A 237 -15.17 -20.63 12.18
C GLU A 237 -15.34 -19.20 12.69
N ASP A 238 -14.87 -18.20 11.92
CA ASP A 238 -14.99 -16.78 12.27
C ASP A 238 -16.46 -16.37 12.42
N ALA A 239 -17.32 -16.79 11.48
CA ALA A 239 -18.75 -16.49 11.51
C ALA A 239 -19.43 -17.09 12.75
N GLY A 240 -19.03 -18.30 13.16
CA GLY A 240 -19.52 -18.93 14.39
C GLY A 240 -19.14 -18.12 15.63
N ARG A 241 -17.87 -17.72 15.74
CA ARG A 241 -17.39 -16.89 16.86
C ARG A 241 -18.11 -15.55 16.95
N VAL A 242 -18.36 -14.90 15.81
CA VAL A 242 -19.14 -13.64 15.77
C VAL A 242 -20.59 -13.91 16.17
N LEU A 243 -21.18 -15.02 15.71
CA LEU A 243 -22.56 -15.37 16.02
C LEU A 243 -22.80 -15.64 17.51
N ASP A 244 -21.83 -16.24 18.19
CA ASP A 244 -21.90 -16.53 19.62
C ASP A 244 -21.88 -15.25 20.48
N GLN A 245 -21.40 -14.13 19.92
CA GLN A 245 -21.36 -12.83 20.58
C GLN A 245 -22.53 -11.92 20.22
N LEU A 246 -23.37 -12.30 19.25
CA LEU A 246 -24.51 -11.49 18.84
C LEU A 246 -25.64 -11.51 19.89
N PRO A 247 -26.33 -10.38 20.13
CA PRO A 247 -27.59 -10.37 20.88
C PRO A 247 -28.59 -11.36 20.29
N GLU A 248 -29.43 -11.98 21.12
CA GLU A 248 -30.29 -13.10 20.72
C GLU A 248 -31.20 -12.77 19.52
N GLU A 249 -31.78 -11.56 19.51
CA GLU A 249 -32.64 -11.05 18.43
C GLU A 249 -31.90 -10.99 17.08
N ALA A 250 -30.70 -10.40 17.05
CA ALA A 250 -29.86 -10.33 15.85
C ALA A 250 -29.31 -11.71 15.46
N GLY A 251 -28.95 -12.53 16.46
CA GLY A 251 -28.45 -13.87 16.28
C GLY A 251 -29.44 -14.80 15.57
N HIS A 252 -30.74 -14.69 15.86
CA HIS A 252 -31.76 -15.47 15.15
C HIS A 252 -31.78 -15.18 13.64
N HIS A 253 -31.72 -13.91 13.26
CA HIS A 253 -31.69 -13.51 11.84
C HIS A 253 -30.46 -14.10 11.13
N TYR A 254 -29.26 -13.93 11.69
CA TYR A 254 -28.04 -14.41 11.03
C TYR A 254 -27.88 -15.94 11.07
N ARG A 255 -28.40 -16.63 12.09
CA ARG A 255 -28.52 -18.11 12.08
C ARG A 255 -29.33 -18.58 10.87
N HIS A 256 -30.44 -17.91 10.59
CA HIS A 256 -31.24 -18.23 9.42
C HIS A 256 -30.47 -17.97 8.12
N VAL A 257 -29.84 -16.80 7.97
CA VAL A 257 -29.02 -16.44 6.80
C VAL A 257 -27.92 -17.48 6.53
N LEU A 258 -27.20 -17.92 7.56
CA LEU A 258 -26.13 -18.92 7.46
C LEU A 258 -26.66 -20.33 7.13
N ARG A 259 -27.88 -20.67 7.58
CA ARG A 259 -28.55 -21.95 7.29
C ARG A 259 -29.17 -21.99 5.89
N SER A 260 -29.67 -20.87 5.37
CA SER A 260 -30.24 -20.73 4.02
C SER A 260 -29.14 -20.80 2.95
N ARG A 261 -28.57 -21.99 2.78
CA ARG A 261 -27.46 -22.30 1.87
C ARG A 261 -27.94 -22.37 0.42
N SER A 262 -27.40 -21.52 -0.44
CA SER A 262 -27.16 -21.89 -1.84
C SER A 262 -25.75 -21.46 -2.27
N PRO A 263 -24.93 -22.38 -2.83
CA PRO A 263 -23.60 -22.07 -3.38
C PRO A 263 -23.63 -21.02 -4.52
N LEU A 264 -24.78 -20.85 -5.17
CA LEU A 264 -24.97 -19.90 -6.28
C LEU A 264 -25.02 -18.44 -5.81
N THR A 265 -25.41 -18.21 -4.56
CA THR A 265 -25.55 -16.87 -3.98
C THR A 265 -24.21 -16.26 -3.60
N ARG A 266 -23.18 -17.09 -3.34
CA ARG A 266 -21.79 -16.63 -3.19
C ARG A 266 -21.35 -15.81 -4.40
N ARG A 267 -21.63 -16.26 -5.63
CA ARG A 267 -21.20 -15.56 -6.86
C ARG A 267 -21.98 -14.27 -7.17
N ARG A 268 -23.19 -14.09 -6.61
CA ARG A 268 -24.04 -12.91 -6.89
C ARG A 268 -23.77 -11.73 -5.95
N PHE A 269 -23.25 -11.99 -4.75
CA PHE A 269 -23.03 -10.94 -3.73
C PHE A 269 -21.63 -10.30 -3.73
N PHE A 270 -20.64 -10.86 -4.44
CA PHE A 270 -19.32 -10.22 -4.63
C PHE A 270 -19.30 -9.12 -5.70
N ARG A 271 -20.45 -8.79 -6.31
CA ARG A 271 -20.52 -7.74 -7.34
C ARG A 271 -20.88 -6.38 -6.76
N LEU A 272 -19.87 -5.77 -6.14
CA LEU A 272 -19.51 -4.38 -6.38
C LEU A 272 -17.97 -4.28 -6.52
N ARG A 273 -17.37 -5.03 -7.46
CA ARG A 273 -16.17 -4.52 -8.17
C ARG A 273 -16.63 -3.39 -9.08
N GLY A 274 -17.03 -2.30 -8.45
CA GLY A 274 -17.59 -1.12 -9.09
C GLY A 274 -16.59 0.01 -9.23
N TRP A 275 -15.34 -0.11 -8.78
CA TRP A 275 -14.36 0.97 -8.92
C TRP A 275 -12.97 0.39 -9.17
N ARG A 276 -12.30 0.90 -10.19
CA ARG A 276 -11.05 0.33 -10.73
C ARG A 276 -9.97 0.36 -9.65
N THR A 277 -9.62 -0.80 -9.09
CA THR A 277 -8.33 -1.00 -8.44
C THR A 277 -7.25 -0.75 -9.48
N HIS A 278 -6.51 0.35 -9.35
CA HIS A 278 -5.38 0.63 -10.23
C HIS A 278 -4.37 -0.51 -10.06
N ARG A 279 -4.02 -1.21 -11.16
CA ARG A 279 -2.85 -2.09 -11.14
C ARG A 279 -1.62 -1.18 -11.03
N PRO A 280 -0.81 -1.23 -9.97
CA PRO A 280 0.48 -0.56 -10.00
C PRO A 280 1.28 -1.13 -11.18
N ARG A 281 1.99 -0.26 -11.91
CA ARG A 281 2.97 -0.73 -12.89
C ARG A 281 3.99 -1.58 -12.15
N HIS A 282 4.13 -2.84 -12.54
CA HIS A 282 5.12 -3.74 -11.98
C HIS A 282 6.50 -3.07 -12.09
N LEU A 283 7.10 -2.72 -10.95
CA LEU A 283 8.55 -2.55 -10.86
C LEU A 283 9.11 -3.96 -11.01
N GLY A 284 9.72 -4.23 -12.17
CA GLY A 284 10.15 -5.56 -12.58
C GLY A 284 11.10 -6.18 -11.56
N ARG A 285 10.68 -7.30 -10.97
CA ARG A 285 11.57 -8.35 -10.49
C ARG A 285 11.60 -9.45 -11.55
N ARG A 286 12.77 -9.68 -12.16
CA ARG A 286 13.16 -11.00 -12.67
C ARG A 286 14.27 -11.50 -11.74
N PRO A 287 14.16 -12.71 -11.16
CA PRO A 287 15.33 -13.38 -10.61
C PRO A 287 16.14 -13.93 -11.79
N GLY A 288 17.37 -13.42 -11.95
CA GLY A 288 18.37 -14.02 -12.82
C GLY A 288 18.86 -15.31 -12.19
N GLY A 289 18.19 -16.43 -12.50
CA GLY A 289 18.72 -17.76 -12.28
C GLY A 289 19.80 -18.04 -13.32
N ASN A 290 21.05 -18.00 -12.88
CA ASN A 290 22.23 -18.38 -13.64
C ASN A 290 22.17 -19.90 -13.95
N HIS A 291 21.73 -20.28 -15.15
CA HIS A 291 22.01 -21.62 -15.68
C HIS A 291 23.32 -21.54 -16.45
N GLY A 292 24.39 -21.98 -15.78
CA GLY A 292 25.69 -22.18 -16.38
C GLY A 292 25.62 -23.21 -17.48
N ASN A 293 25.97 -22.78 -18.70
CA ASN A 293 26.28 -23.65 -19.82
C ASN A 293 27.66 -24.26 -19.58
N HIS A 294 27.71 -25.49 -19.10
CA HIS A 294 28.89 -26.36 -19.17
C HIS A 294 28.55 -27.49 -20.15
N GLY A 295 28.85 -27.24 -21.42
CA GLY A 295 29.15 -28.31 -22.35
C GLY A 295 30.65 -28.55 -22.26
N ASP A 296 31.05 -29.65 -21.63
CA ASP A 296 32.29 -30.32 -22.03
C ASP A 296 32.22 -31.84 -21.82
N GLN A 297 32.42 -32.52 -22.95
CA GLN A 297 32.95 -33.85 -23.22
C GLN A 297 32.74 -34.97 -22.18
N ARG A 298 31.82 -35.89 -22.53
CA ARG A 298 31.78 -37.26 -22.00
C ARG A 298 32.83 -38.10 -22.72
N ASN A 299 33.84 -38.53 -21.96
CA ASN A 299 34.75 -39.61 -22.32
C ASN A 299 34.23 -40.90 -21.66
N HIS A 300 33.75 -41.86 -22.46
CA HIS A 300 33.52 -43.23 -22.01
C HIS A 300 34.09 -44.17 -23.07
N GLY A 301 35.07 -44.94 -22.61
CA GLY A 301 35.88 -45.84 -23.41
C GLY A 301 35.08 -46.98 -24.00
N ASP A 302 35.49 -47.37 -25.20
CA ASP A 302 35.10 -48.61 -25.83
C ASP A 302 36.33 -49.52 -25.90
N HIS A 303 36.06 -50.80 -25.66
CA HIS A 303 37.03 -51.88 -25.57
C HIS A 303 37.65 -52.19 -26.93
N GLY A 304 38.92 -52.54 -26.93
CA GLY A 304 39.60 -53.03 -28.12
C GLY A 304 39.15 -54.43 -28.54
N ASP A 305 39.20 -54.69 -29.85
CA ASP A 305 39.74 -55.96 -30.33
C ASP A 305 40.33 -55.86 -31.76
N GLN A 306 41.58 -56.31 -31.85
CA GLN A 306 42.36 -56.95 -32.92
C GLN A 306 42.05 -56.78 -34.43
N ARG A 307 43.14 -56.46 -35.17
CA ARG A 307 43.69 -57.01 -36.46
C ARG A 307 44.29 -55.84 -37.26
N GLY A 308 45.60 -55.67 -37.45
CA GLY A 308 46.54 -56.47 -38.24
C GLY A 308 47.28 -55.51 -39.22
N PRO A 309 48.58 -55.70 -39.54
CA PRO A 309 49.47 -54.61 -40.02
C PRO A 309 49.70 -54.61 -41.55
N ARG A 310 50.29 -53.52 -42.09
CA ARG A 310 51.28 -53.44 -43.22
C ARG A 310 51.50 -51.99 -43.68
N GLU A 311 52.73 -51.48 -43.58
CA GLU A 311 53.75 -51.24 -44.66
C GLU A 311 53.78 -49.74 -45.01
N ASP A 312 54.81 -49.00 -44.61
CA ASP A 312 56.15 -48.80 -45.25
C ASP A 312 56.14 -47.65 -46.27
N GLY A 313 57.06 -46.69 -46.09
CA GLY A 313 57.43 -45.71 -47.13
C GLY A 313 57.82 -44.32 -46.62
N ALA A 314 59.04 -44.17 -46.13
CA ALA A 314 59.78 -42.89 -46.04
C ALA A 314 60.48 -42.59 -47.39
N PRO A 315 61.20 -41.46 -47.57
CA PRO A 315 61.34 -40.26 -46.75
C PRO A 315 60.80 -38.97 -47.39
#